data_AF-A0A7J6TXV6-F1
#
_entry.id   AF-A0A7J6TXV6-F1
#
_cell.length_a   1.000
_cell.length_b   1.000
_cell.length_c   1.000
_cell.angle_alpha   90.00
_cell.angle_beta   90.00
_cell.angle_gamma   90.00
#
_symmetry.space_group_name_H-M   'P 1'
#
loop_
_entity.id
_entity.type
_entity.pdbx_description
1 polymer ?
#
loop_
_entity_poly.entity_id
_entity_poly.type
_entity_poly.pdbx_seq_one_letter_code
_entity_poly.pdbx_strand_id
1 'polypeptide(L)'
;GAVFWIGELSDIGLELCDTARCAVQTMGDYAEKYGYYGSGEALVVADGEEVWVFHVTPDDTAESAVWAAQRVPKGHATIVPNTFIIREIDPADGDNFLYSTNMYDIALRYGWWDGSGLLDFAYAFGAGEQGHPYVSGRRIWRGLSLFAPSLNLDPTLGVEWEHPTYPFSVKPDEPITIDFMRHLYRDHMEGTPYDLTDHVVAGGPFKTPVRYPGGRAEETFQHGAWERAISEEHSYYGFIAVTYKNKYNVVYFAPSSPHGSLFVPIIVKPNQTVKSIPSLEYAWQGAVNDSSLWWAAETVANVMDLKYMYMINDVRKAQFEIEHKIDEMMATESPDDIEKKMADYDDSIQRQWMNMHYTLLGQYQNGYTNWGYSKAGYGPSTEWLRAAGFQDFEATPEQFAALRKRFEETQKQADSIRNAALASAKEEL
;
A
#
# COMPACT_ATOMS: atom_id res chain seq x y z
N GLY A 1 -0.63 -37.03 -0.31
CA GLY A 1 -0.34 -35.80 -1.07
C GLY A 1 -1.28 -34.70 -0.64
N ALA A 2 -0.72 -33.55 -0.25
CA ALA A 2 -1.43 -32.38 0.24
C ALA A 2 -2.49 -31.86 -0.75
N VAL A 3 -3.62 -31.37 -0.23
CA VAL A 3 -4.81 -31.04 -1.04
C VAL A 3 -5.18 -29.55 -0.99
N PHE A 4 -4.76 -28.81 0.03
CA PHE A 4 -5.18 -27.41 0.21
C PHE A 4 -4.05 -26.39 0.04
N TRP A 5 -4.40 -25.25 -0.56
CA TRP A 5 -3.66 -23.99 -0.45
C TRP A 5 -4.46 -23.00 0.42
N ILE A 6 -3.88 -21.84 0.69
CA ILE A 6 -4.43 -20.88 1.65
C ILE A 6 -5.81 -20.35 1.20
N GLY A 7 -6.05 -20.29 -0.10
CA GLY A 7 -7.35 -19.91 -0.67
C GLY A 7 -8.45 -20.89 -0.27
N GLU A 8 -8.27 -22.19 -0.53
CA GLU A 8 -9.27 -23.20 -0.20
C GLU A 8 -9.50 -23.31 1.31
N LEU A 9 -8.44 -23.16 2.12
CA LEU A 9 -8.59 -23.11 3.58
C LEU A 9 -9.42 -21.91 4.02
N SER A 10 -9.18 -20.73 3.42
CA SER A 10 -9.95 -19.52 3.71
C SER A 10 -11.42 -19.68 3.36
N ASP A 11 -11.73 -20.28 2.20
CA ASP A 11 -13.10 -20.57 1.79
C ASP A 11 -13.80 -21.49 2.79
N ILE A 12 -13.15 -22.60 3.17
CA ILE A 12 -13.68 -23.55 4.16
C ILE A 12 -13.92 -22.87 5.51
N GLY A 13 -12.97 -22.06 5.97
CA GLY A 13 -13.09 -21.31 7.22
C GLY A 13 -14.28 -20.35 7.19
N LEU A 14 -14.46 -19.60 6.09
CA LEU A 14 -15.55 -18.64 5.94
C LEU A 14 -16.93 -19.30 5.73
N GLU A 15 -16.98 -20.48 5.11
CA GLU A 15 -18.25 -21.20 4.87
C GLU A 15 -18.76 -21.97 6.10
N LEU A 16 -17.85 -22.48 6.94
CA LEU A 16 -18.22 -23.38 8.04
C LEU A 16 -18.32 -22.72 9.42
N CYS A 17 -17.81 -21.48 9.59
CA CYS A 17 -17.65 -20.88 10.91
C CYS A 17 -18.30 -19.50 11.07
N ASP A 18 -18.90 -19.29 12.25
CA ASP A 18 -19.47 -18.01 12.67
C ASP A 18 -18.49 -17.13 13.48
N THR A 19 -17.34 -17.68 13.89
CA THR A 19 -16.34 -16.98 14.72
C THR A 19 -14.93 -17.13 14.14
N ALA A 20 -14.08 -16.13 14.38
CA ALA A 20 -12.68 -16.12 13.95
C ALA A 20 -11.92 -17.30 14.55
N ARG A 21 -12.15 -17.60 15.84
CA ARG A 21 -11.54 -18.75 16.51
C ARG A 21 -11.92 -20.08 15.84
N CYS A 22 -13.20 -20.26 15.50
CA CYS A 22 -13.66 -21.45 14.77
C CYS A 22 -12.95 -21.55 13.41
N ALA A 23 -12.88 -20.44 12.67
CA ALA A 23 -12.30 -20.44 11.33
C ALA A 23 -10.81 -20.79 11.36
N VAL A 24 -10.05 -20.20 12.29
CA VAL A 24 -8.63 -20.50 12.52
C VAL A 24 -8.41 -21.97 12.86
N GLN A 25 -9.18 -22.51 13.81
CA GLN A 25 -9.07 -23.92 14.19
C GLN A 25 -9.42 -24.84 13.01
N THR A 26 -10.49 -24.53 12.28
CA THR A 26 -10.94 -25.33 11.14
C THR A 26 -9.91 -25.34 10.01
N MET A 27 -9.34 -24.18 9.67
CA MET A 27 -8.26 -24.08 8.69
C MET A 27 -7.04 -24.91 9.11
N GLY A 28 -6.63 -24.79 10.37
CA GLY A 28 -5.52 -25.56 10.94
C GLY A 28 -5.76 -27.07 10.89
N ASP A 29 -6.91 -27.53 11.39
CA ASP A 29 -7.28 -28.95 11.41
C ASP A 29 -7.34 -29.55 10.00
N TYR A 30 -7.85 -28.79 9.03
CA TYR A 30 -7.93 -29.24 7.63
C TYR A 30 -6.54 -29.27 6.99
N ALA A 31 -5.70 -28.28 7.24
CA ALA A 31 -4.32 -28.25 6.78
C ALA A 31 -3.51 -29.44 7.34
N GLU A 32 -3.66 -29.75 8.63
CA GLU A 32 -3.01 -30.90 9.25
C GLU A 32 -3.51 -32.23 8.67
N LYS A 33 -4.83 -32.38 8.52
CA LYS A 33 -5.45 -33.65 8.13
C LYS A 33 -5.31 -33.98 6.65
N TYR A 34 -5.40 -32.97 5.79
CA TYR A 34 -5.43 -33.15 4.33
C TYR A 34 -4.21 -32.58 3.62
N GLY A 35 -3.30 -31.95 4.37
CA GLY A 35 -2.04 -31.40 3.90
C GLY A 35 -2.17 -30.03 3.25
N TYR A 36 -1.11 -29.25 3.41
CA TYR A 36 -0.95 -27.92 2.85
C TYR A 36 0.22 -27.88 1.88
N TYR A 37 -0.01 -27.47 0.62
CA TYR A 37 1.02 -27.49 -0.43
C TYR A 37 1.62 -26.11 -0.76
N GLY A 38 1.18 -25.04 -0.08
CA GLY A 38 1.70 -23.69 -0.28
C GLY A 38 3.07 -23.45 0.37
N SER A 39 3.63 -22.26 0.18
CA SER A 39 4.70 -21.74 1.03
C SER A 39 4.15 -21.27 2.38
N GLY A 40 5.01 -20.85 3.31
CA GLY A 40 4.56 -20.18 4.53
C GLY A 40 3.63 -19.00 4.21
N GLU A 41 2.45 -18.98 4.83
CA GLU A 41 1.41 -17.97 4.63
C GLU A 41 0.87 -17.45 5.96
N ALA A 42 0.36 -16.22 5.92
CA ALA A 42 -0.21 -15.54 7.07
C ALA A 42 -1.59 -14.97 6.76
N LEU A 43 -2.57 -15.22 7.64
CA LEU A 43 -3.91 -14.65 7.57
C LEU A 43 -4.24 -13.87 8.84
N VAL A 44 -4.99 -12.79 8.68
CA VAL A 44 -5.67 -12.12 9.80
C VAL A 44 -7.14 -12.46 9.71
N VAL A 45 -7.65 -13.13 10.75
CA VAL A 45 -9.05 -13.57 10.83
C VAL A 45 -9.73 -12.80 11.95
N ALA A 46 -10.86 -12.17 11.65
CA ALA A 46 -11.57 -11.31 12.61
C ALA A 46 -13.07 -11.59 12.61
N ASP A 47 -13.68 -11.44 13.78
CA ASP A 47 -15.14 -11.40 13.96
C ASP A 47 -15.52 -10.17 14.82
N GLY A 48 -16.75 -10.10 15.33
CA GLY A 48 -17.21 -8.97 16.15
C GLY A 48 -16.55 -8.86 17.54
N GLU A 49 -15.77 -9.85 17.97
CA GLU A 49 -15.18 -9.98 19.31
C GLU A 49 -13.67 -10.19 19.31
N GLU A 50 -13.12 -10.97 18.37
CA GLU A 50 -11.73 -11.41 18.37
C GLU A 50 -11.05 -11.16 17.01
N VAL A 51 -9.73 -10.95 17.06
CA VAL A 51 -8.84 -10.91 15.89
C VAL A 51 -7.69 -11.88 16.15
N TRP A 52 -7.38 -12.70 15.16
CA TRP A 52 -6.36 -13.73 15.21
C TRP A 52 -5.39 -13.57 14.04
N VAL A 53 -4.09 -13.65 14.33
CA VAL A 53 -3.06 -13.85 13.30
C VAL A 53 -2.83 -15.36 13.21
N PHE A 54 -2.94 -15.94 12.03
CA PHE A 54 -2.75 -17.36 11.74
C PHE A 54 -1.59 -17.53 10.77
N HIS A 55 -0.57 -18.30 11.15
CA HIS A 55 0.54 -18.70 10.29
C HIS A 55 0.46 -20.19 9.99
N VAL A 56 0.72 -20.56 8.74
CA VAL A 56 0.72 -21.95 8.28
C VAL A 56 1.84 -22.19 7.28
N THR A 57 2.46 -23.37 7.34
CA THR A 57 3.50 -23.84 6.42
C THR A 57 3.38 -25.36 6.27
N PRO A 58 3.88 -25.99 5.18
CA PRO A 58 3.91 -27.45 5.09
C PRO A 58 4.75 -28.06 6.23
N ASP A 59 4.37 -29.26 6.65
CA ASP A 59 5.20 -30.02 7.57
C ASP A 59 6.43 -30.63 6.86
N ASP A 60 7.26 -31.35 7.62
CA ASP A 60 8.49 -31.96 7.09
C ASP A 60 8.25 -33.20 6.20
N THR A 61 7.00 -33.63 6.05
CA THR A 61 6.59 -34.70 5.14
C THR A 61 5.98 -34.18 3.83
N ALA A 62 5.60 -32.90 3.77
CA ALA A 62 4.79 -32.30 2.71
C ALA A 62 3.43 -32.99 2.48
N GLU A 63 2.95 -33.74 3.48
CA GLU A 63 1.62 -34.37 3.49
C GLU A 63 0.69 -33.81 4.57
N SER A 64 1.21 -33.01 5.50
CA SER A 64 0.48 -32.31 6.56
C SER A 64 0.85 -30.82 6.57
N ALA A 65 0.59 -30.14 7.68
CA ALA A 65 0.94 -28.75 7.89
C ALA A 65 1.45 -28.53 9.33
N VAL A 66 2.23 -27.46 9.51
CA VAL A 66 2.54 -26.86 10.81
C VAL A 66 1.91 -25.49 10.85
N TRP A 67 1.17 -25.18 11.91
CA TRP A 67 0.50 -23.89 12.04
C TRP A 67 0.46 -23.41 13.49
N ALA A 68 0.40 -22.09 13.66
CA ALA A 68 0.17 -21.43 14.93
C ALA A 68 -0.66 -20.17 14.72
N ALA A 69 -1.45 -19.81 15.71
CA ALA A 69 -2.23 -18.60 15.73
C ALA A 69 -2.16 -17.91 17.08
N GLN A 70 -2.09 -16.59 17.04
CA GLN A 70 -2.06 -15.73 18.21
C GLN A 70 -3.19 -14.70 18.15
N ARG A 71 -3.94 -14.59 19.24
CA ARG A 71 -4.98 -13.58 19.39
C ARG A 71 -4.35 -12.21 19.57
N VAL A 72 -4.83 -11.21 18.83
CA VAL A 72 -4.47 -9.81 19.08
C VAL A 72 -5.17 -9.34 20.37
N PRO A 73 -4.44 -8.85 21.38
CA PRO A 73 -5.05 -8.41 22.63
C PRO A 73 -6.10 -7.32 22.41
N LYS A 74 -7.13 -7.32 23.25
CA LYS A 74 -8.18 -6.28 23.18
C LYS A 74 -7.58 -4.89 23.33
N GLY A 75 -7.89 -4.00 22.38
CA GLY A 75 -7.39 -2.62 22.37
C GLY A 75 -5.97 -2.48 21.81
N HIS A 76 -5.40 -3.54 21.23
CA HIS A 76 -4.14 -3.50 20.52
C HIS A 76 -4.35 -3.55 19.00
N ALA A 77 -3.31 -3.18 18.26
CA ALA A 77 -3.20 -3.32 16.82
C ALA A 77 -1.87 -4.00 16.46
N THR A 78 -1.84 -4.71 15.34
CA THR A 78 -0.67 -5.42 14.82
C THR A 78 -0.51 -5.16 13.32
N ILE A 79 0.66 -5.49 12.77
CA ILE A 79 0.97 -5.46 11.34
C ILE A 79 1.59 -6.79 10.99
N VAL A 80 1.08 -7.43 9.93
CA VAL A 80 1.61 -8.69 9.40
C VAL A 80 2.10 -8.45 7.98
N PRO A 81 3.41 -8.20 7.78
CA PRO A 81 4.00 -8.13 6.44
C PRO A 81 4.38 -9.54 5.96
N ASN A 82 5.27 -9.63 4.96
CA ASN A 82 5.65 -10.90 4.33
C ASN A 82 6.69 -11.69 5.15
N THR A 83 6.44 -11.86 6.45
CA THR A 83 7.24 -12.66 7.38
C THR A 83 6.41 -13.08 8.59
N PHE A 84 6.76 -14.20 9.22
CA PHE A 84 6.07 -14.66 10.42
C PHE A 84 6.47 -13.82 11.64
N ILE A 85 5.45 -13.32 12.35
CA ILE A 85 5.60 -12.47 13.54
C ILE A 85 5.21 -13.14 14.87
N ILE A 86 4.66 -14.36 14.84
CA ILE A 86 4.30 -15.10 16.06
C ILE A 86 5.58 -15.76 16.57
N ARG A 87 5.99 -15.39 17.78
CA ARG A 87 7.23 -15.86 18.42
C ARG A 87 6.92 -17.00 19.38
N GLU A 88 7.15 -16.79 20.67
CA GLU A 88 6.93 -17.78 21.71
C GLU A 88 5.45 -18.18 21.81
N ILE A 89 5.18 -19.48 21.73
CA ILE A 89 3.86 -20.07 21.94
C ILE A 89 3.76 -20.60 23.37
N ASP A 90 2.81 -20.10 24.16
CA ASP A 90 2.48 -20.66 25.46
C ASP A 90 1.37 -21.73 25.34
N PRO A 91 1.70 -23.03 25.45
CA PRO A 91 0.71 -24.10 25.33
C PRO A 91 -0.29 -24.13 26.50
N ALA A 92 -0.02 -23.43 27.61
CA ALA A 92 -0.94 -23.30 28.72
C ALA A 92 -2.01 -22.22 28.49
N ASP A 93 -1.80 -21.31 27.53
CA ASP A 93 -2.69 -20.18 27.23
C ASP A 93 -3.52 -20.44 25.95
N GLY A 94 -4.47 -21.37 26.05
CA GLY A 94 -5.42 -21.66 24.98
C GLY A 94 -6.40 -20.52 24.66
N ASP A 95 -6.45 -19.47 25.49
CA ASP A 95 -7.26 -18.29 25.22
C ASP A 95 -6.61 -17.38 24.17
N ASN A 96 -5.28 -17.32 24.14
CA ASN A 96 -4.52 -16.49 23.21
C ASN A 96 -3.73 -17.26 22.14
N PHE A 97 -3.55 -18.58 22.30
CA PHE A 97 -2.82 -19.41 21.34
C PHE A 97 -3.62 -20.62 20.85
N LEU A 98 -3.53 -20.90 19.56
CA LEU A 98 -3.95 -22.14 18.91
C LEU A 98 -2.79 -22.63 18.04
N TYR A 99 -2.56 -23.92 17.92
CA TYR A 99 -1.40 -24.44 17.18
C TYR A 99 -1.53 -25.92 16.85
N SER A 100 -0.74 -26.38 15.87
CA SER A 100 -0.59 -27.80 15.56
C SER A 100 0.39 -28.49 16.51
N THR A 101 -0.02 -29.59 17.15
CA THR A 101 0.84 -30.26 18.16
C THR A 101 2.08 -30.91 17.56
N ASN A 102 2.05 -31.27 16.27
CA ASN A 102 3.20 -31.85 15.54
C ASN A 102 4.41 -30.89 15.48
N MET A 103 4.21 -29.58 15.68
CA MET A 103 5.28 -28.58 15.60
C MET A 103 6.40 -28.83 16.62
N TYR A 104 6.07 -29.31 17.82
CA TYR A 104 7.08 -29.58 18.86
C TYR A 104 7.98 -30.76 18.48
N ASP A 105 7.39 -31.86 17.98
CA ASP A 105 8.15 -33.04 17.55
C ASP A 105 9.05 -32.74 16.35
N ILE A 106 8.56 -31.90 15.42
CA ILE A 106 9.34 -31.45 14.27
C ILE A 106 10.49 -30.55 14.73
N ALA A 107 10.20 -29.54 15.56
CA ALA A 107 11.22 -28.62 16.07
C ALA A 107 12.32 -29.35 16.88
N LEU A 108 11.95 -30.32 17.71
CA LEU A 108 12.90 -31.19 18.42
C LEU A 108 13.78 -31.99 17.46
N ARG A 109 13.18 -32.61 16.44
CA ARG A 109 13.87 -33.48 15.47
C ARG A 109 14.92 -32.73 14.67
N TYR A 110 14.64 -31.49 14.29
CA TYR A 110 15.55 -30.63 13.55
C TYR A 110 16.49 -29.81 14.43
N GLY A 111 16.34 -29.86 15.75
CA GLY A 111 17.14 -29.10 16.70
C GLY A 111 16.82 -27.60 16.72
N TRP A 112 15.65 -27.20 16.23
CA TRP A 112 15.14 -25.83 16.35
C TRP A 112 14.57 -25.53 17.73
N TRP A 113 14.36 -26.56 18.54
CA TRP A 113 13.97 -26.44 19.94
C TRP A 113 14.62 -27.56 20.74
N ASP A 114 15.05 -27.28 21.96
CA ASP A 114 15.77 -28.23 22.81
C ASP A 114 14.87 -29.00 23.78
N GLY A 115 13.55 -28.77 23.71
CA GLY A 115 12.57 -29.38 24.61
C GLY A 115 12.38 -28.64 25.93
N SER A 116 12.99 -27.47 26.08
CA SER A 116 12.88 -26.61 27.25
C SER A 116 12.40 -25.21 26.89
N GLY A 117 11.64 -24.58 27.81
CA GLY A 117 11.04 -23.26 27.55
C GLY A 117 9.92 -23.29 26.51
N LEU A 118 9.54 -22.11 26.03
CA LEU A 118 8.52 -21.94 25.00
C LEU A 118 9.15 -22.13 23.62
N LEU A 119 8.37 -22.68 22.68
CA LEU A 119 8.78 -22.80 21.28
C LEU A 119 8.56 -21.46 20.57
N ASP A 120 9.59 -20.94 19.90
CA ASP A 120 9.48 -19.77 19.03
C ASP A 120 9.11 -20.20 17.60
N PHE A 121 7.87 -19.90 17.20
CA PHE A 121 7.31 -20.37 15.93
C PHE A 121 8.00 -19.74 14.71
N ALA A 122 8.19 -18.41 14.71
CA ALA A 122 8.86 -17.74 13.59
C ALA A 122 10.32 -18.15 13.45
N TYR A 123 11.01 -18.42 14.56
CA TYR A 123 12.38 -18.97 14.53
C TYR A 123 12.42 -20.37 13.90
N ALA A 124 11.52 -21.27 14.33
CA ALA A 124 11.54 -22.66 13.91
C ALA A 124 10.99 -22.89 12.49
N PHE A 125 9.94 -22.15 12.11
CA PHE A 125 9.16 -22.43 10.89
C PHE A 125 9.08 -21.25 9.92
N GLY A 126 9.61 -20.09 10.28
CA GLY A 126 9.67 -18.92 9.40
C GLY A 126 10.85 -18.96 8.44
N ALA A 127 10.72 -18.24 7.33
CA ALA A 127 11.78 -18.07 6.33
C ALA A 127 12.62 -16.79 6.52
N GLY A 128 12.39 -16.03 7.59
CA GLY A 128 13.05 -14.75 7.85
C GLY A 128 12.63 -13.63 6.89
N GLU A 129 13.61 -12.85 6.40
CA GLU A 129 13.42 -11.75 5.46
C GLU A 129 13.78 -12.13 4.03
N GLN A 130 13.13 -11.47 3.07
CA GLN A 130 13.39 -11.65 1.64
C GLN A 130 14.20 -10.48 1.10
N GLY A 131 15.20 -10.74 0.24
CA GLY A 131 15.94 -9.71 -0.50
C GLY A 131 16.89 -8.85 0.33
N HIS A 132 16.39 -8.14 1.35
CA HIS A 132 17.18 -7.31 2.26
C HIS A 132 16.53 -7.24 3.66
N PRO A 133 17.27 -6.82 4.71
CA PRO A 133 16.81 -6.88 6.11
C PRO A 133 15.59 -6.00 6.48
N TYR A 134 15.05 -5.25 5.52
CA TYR A 134 14.04 -4.23 5.76
C TYR A 134 12.77 -4.38 4.92
N VAL A 135 12.66 -5.44 4.11
CA VAL A 135 11.48 -5.68 3.25
C VAL A 135 10.20 -5.77 4.08
N SER A 136 10.24 -6.52 5.17
CA SER A 136 9.10 -6.67 6.08
C SER A 136 9.28 -5.82 7.32
N GLY A 137 10.48 -5.79 7.89
CA GLY A 137 10.79 -5.11 9.15
C GLY A 137 10.51 -3.63 9.14
N ARG A 138 10.74 -2.94 8.01
CA ARG A 138 10.41 -1.51 7.92
C ARG A 138 8.92 -1.26 7.83
N ARG A 139 8.15 -2.19 7.27
CA ARG A 139 6.67 -2.11 7.24
C ARG A 139 6.06 -2.46 8.60
N ILE A 140 6.64 -3.40 9.34
CA ILE A 140 6.29 -3.63 10.76
C ILE A 140 6.50 -2.34 11.54
N TRP A 141 7.73 -1.80 11.49
CA TRP A 141 8.06 -0.54 12.14
C TRP A 141 7.10 0.58 11.76
N ARG A 142 6.86 0.78 10.47
CA ARG A 142 6.04 1.90 9.98
C ARG A 142 4.62 1.81 10.52
N GLY A 143 3.96 0.67 10.37
CA GLY A 143 2.58 0.55 10.84
C GLY A 143 2.47 0.61 12.36
N LEU A 144 3.38 -0.05 13.11
CA LEU A 144 3.38 0.07 14.58
C LEU A 144 3.68 1.50 15.06
N SER A 145 4.58 2.21 14.39
CA SER A 145 4.92 3.61 14.71
C SER A 145 3.81 4.58 14.33
N LEU A 146 3.00 4.27 13.33
CA LEU A 146 1.80 5.04 13.01
C LEU A 146 0.67 4.78 14.02
N PHE A 147 0.53 3.55 14.53
CA PHE A 147 -0.44 3.23 15.59
C PHE A 147 -0.04 3.84 16.94
N ALA A 148 1.23 3.75 17.32
CA ALA A 148 1.73 4.19 18.61
C ALA A 148 3.04 5.02 18.47
N PRO A 149 2.97 6.25 17.92
CA PRO A 149 4.12 7.15 17.81
C PRO A 149 4.87 7.35 19.13
N SER A 150 4.18 7.32 20.27
CA SER A 150 4.73 7.50 21.61
C SER A 150 5.81 6.47 21.99
N LEU A 151 5.82 5.29 21.35
CA LEU A 151 6.80 4.25 21.60
C LEU A 151 8.17 4.56 20.99
N ASN A 152 8.24 5.47 20.01
CA ASN A 152 9.47 5.86 19.32
C ASN A 152 10.32 4.63 18.91
N LEU A 153 9.67 3.66 18.26
CA LEU A 153 10.31 2.41 17.84
C LEU A 153 11.47 2.70 16.88
N ASP A 154 12.56 1.94 17.03
CA ASP A 154 13.75 2.08 16.20
C ASP A 154 13.50 1.48 14.79
N PRO A 155 13.57 2.26 13.70
CA PRO A 155 13.35 1.77 12.35
C PRO A 155 14.42 0.81 11.82
N THR A 156 15.57 0.76 12.48
CA THR A 156 16.76 0.06 11.98
C THR A 156 16.85 -1.40 12.43
N LEU A 157 15.90 -1.87 13.24
CA LEU A 157 15.94 -3.24 13.76
C LEU A 157 15.68 -4.30 12.69
N GLY A 158 14.88 -3.98 11.66
CA GLY A 158 14.48 -4.98 10.66
C GLY A 158 13.72 -6.17 11.28
N VAL A 159 13.75 -7.32 10.61
CA VAL A 159 13.34 -8.60 11.23
C VAL A 159 14.55 -9.50 11.36
N GLU A 160 14.81 -9.94 12.58
CA GLU A 160 15.82 -10.94 12.89
C GLU A 160 15.16 -12.28 13.19
N TRP A 161 15.80 -13.35 12.74
CA TRP A 161 15.24 -14.70 12.88
C TRP A 161 15.43 -15.25 14.31
N GLU A 162 16.60 -15.02 14.91
CA GLU A 162 17.02 -15.53 16.24
C GLU A 162 16.28 -14.90 17.42
N HIS A 163 15.87 -13.63 17.31
CA HIS A 163 15.20 -12.93 18.42
C HIS A 163 14.14 -11.95 17.93
N PRO A 164 13.11 -11.67 18.75
CA PRO A 164 12.10 -10.66 18.44
C PRO A 164 12.72 -9.26 18.31
N THR A 165 12.42 -8.55 17.22
CA THR A 165 12.82 -7.16 17.00
C THR A 165 11.72 -6.17 17.35
N TYR A 166 10.48 -6.46 16.96
CA TYR A 166 9.30 -5.64 17.23
C TYR A 166 8.27 -6.42 18.06
N PRO A 167 7.43 -5.74 18.86
CA PRO A 167 6.36 -6.41 19.59
C PRO A 167 5.31 -6.96 18.62
N PHE A 168 4.70 -8.10 18.97
CA PHE A 168 3.60 -8.69 18.21
C PHE A 168 2.44 -7.71 17.98
N SER A 169 2.15 -6.85 18.95
CA SER A 169 1.12 -5.82 18.85
C SER A 169 1.42 -4.64 19.77
N VAL A 170 0.83 -3.48 19.48
CA VAL A 170 0.93 -2.27 20.30
C VAL A 170 -0.46 -1.76 20.66
N LYS A 171 -0.58 -1.06 21.79
CA LYS A 171 -1.78 -0.27 22.07
C LYS A 171 -1.68 1.04 21.28
N PRO A 172 -2.64 1.33 20.37
CA PRO A 172 -2.62 2.59 19.64
C PRO A 172 -2.71 3.80 20.59
N ASP A 173 -2.01 4.89 20.24
CA ASP A 173 -2.05 6.14 21.00
C ASP A 173 -3.42 6.81 20.86
N GLU A 174 -4.02 6.70 19.67
CA GLU A 174 -5.35 7.22 19.34
C GLU A 174 -6.24 6.13 18.73
N PRO A 175 -7.57 6.24 18.82
CA PRO A 175 -8.48 5.29 18.18
C PRO A 175 -8.27 5.20 16.67
N ILE A 176 -8.16 3.97 16.15
CA ILE A 176 -8.03 3.72 14.72
C ILE A 176 -9.37 4.01 14.03
N THR A 177 -9.32 4.86 13.01
CA THR A 177 -10.47 5.23 12.17
C THR A 177 -10.33 4.65 10.77
N ILE A 178 -11.41 4.63 9.99
CA ILE A 178 -11.35 4.26 8.57
C ILE A 178 -10.42 5.20 7.80
N ASP A 179 -10.49 6.49 8.08
CA ASP A 179 -9.61 7.48 7.45
C ASP A 179 -8.13 7.20 7.76
N PHE A 180 -7.80 6.87 9.02
CA PHE A 180 -6.45 6.45 9.38
C PHE A 180 -6.01 5.22 8.56
N MET A 181 -6.86 4.20 8.44
CA MET A 181 -6.52 3.00 7.67
C MET A 181 -6.34 3.31 6.17
N ARG A 182 -7.19 4.16 5.59
CA ARG A 182 -7.00 4.64 4.21
C ARG A 182 -5.65 5.30 4.02
N HIS A 183 -5.21 6.14 4.96
CA HIS A 183 -3.87 6.76 4.93
C HIS A 183 -2.76 5.73 5.08
N LEU A 184 -2.88 4.77 6.01
CA LEU A 184 -1.89 3.69 6.20
C LEU A 184 -1.68 2.91 4.90
N TYR A 185 -2.77 2.48 4.24
CA TYR A 185 -2.67 1.74 2.98
C TYR A 185 -2.07 2.56 1.83
N ARG A 186 -2.06 3.89 1.93
CA ARG A 186 -1.54 4.83 0.93
C ARG A 186 -0.10 5.29 1.20
N ASP A 187 0.52 4.77 2.25
CA ASP A 187 1.79 5.24 2.80
C ASP A 187 3.02 4.71 2.02
N HIS A 188 3.98 5.60 1.81
CA HIS A 188 5.30 5.38 1.23
C HIS A 188 6.41 5.87 2.17
N MET A 189 6.21 5.68 3.48
CA MET A 189 7.12 6.10 4.56
C MET A 189 7.23 7.62 4.72
N GLU A 190 6.16 8.37 4.40
CA GLU A 190 6.18 9.83 4.39
C GLU A 190 6.59 10.44 5.73
N GLY A 191 7.43 11.48 5.68
CA GLY A 191 7.91 12.21 6.85
C GLY A 191 9.00 11.49 7.64
N THR A 192 9.60 10.44 7.08
CA THR A 192 10.68 9.66 7.70
C THR A 192 11.98 9.78 6.88
N PRO A 193 13.14 9.35 7.42
CA PRO A 193 14.37 9.26 6.62
C PRO A 193 14.29 8.30 5.41
N TYR A 194 13.19 7.54 5.29
CA TYR A 194 12.97 6.52 4.27
C TYR A 194 11.84 6.89 3.32
N ASP A 195 11.36 8.14 3.42
CA ASP A 195 10.29 8.70 2.60
C ASP A 195 10.63 8.59 1.10
N LEU A 196 9.87 7.76 0.39
CA LEU A 196 10.06 7.57 -1.05
C LEU A 196 9.62 8.79 -1.87
N THR A 197 8.77 9.66 -1.30
CA THR A 197 8.36 10.94 -1.88
C THR A 197 9.38 12.05 -1.63
N ASP A 198 10.47 11.80 -0.90
CA ASP A 198 11.55 12.78 -0.69
C ASP A 198 12.93 12.27 -1.10
N HIS A 199 12.98 11.31 -2.04
CA HIS A 199 14.23 10.79 -2.55
C HIS A 199 14.76 11.61 -3.74
N VAL A 200 15.85 12.36 -3.50
CA VAL A 200 16.42 13.33 -4.46
C VAL A 200 16.62 12.79 -5.87
N VAL A 201 17.19 11.60 -6.06
CA VAL A 201 17.48 11.08 -7.42
C VAL A 201 16.43 10.10 -7.92
N ALA A 202 16.15 9.06 -7.14
CA ALA A 202 15.30 7.95 -7.55
C ALA A 202 13.84 8.35 -7.83
N GLY A 203 13.28 9.33 -7.10
CA GLY A 203 11.93 9.84 -7.39
C GLY A 203 11.87 10.76 -8.60
N GLY A 204 13.01 10.99 -9.27
CA GLY A 204 13.10 11.91 -10.39
C GLY A 204 12.83 13.36 -9.97
N PRO A 205 12.65 14.25 -10.96
CA PRO A 205 12.43 15.67 -10.71
C PRO A 205 11.11 15.96 -10.00
N PHE A 206 10.16 15.01 -9.99
CA PHE A 206 8.81 15.22 -9.48
C PHE A 206 8.44 14.29 -8.31
N LYS A 207 9.44 13.69 -7.66
CA LYS A 207 9.30 12.99 -6.37
C LYS A 207 8.31 11.81 -6.39
N THR A 208 8.34 11.02 -7.46
CA THR A 208 7.55 9.79 -7.57
C THR A 208 8.01 8.77 -6.52
N PRO A 209 7.12 8.15 -5.73
CA PRO A 209 7.52 7.18 -4.72
C PRO A 209 7.72 5.76 -5.27
N VAL A 210 7.14 5.44 -6.43
CA VAL A 210 7.20 4.11 -7.04
C VAL A 210 8.63 3.75 -7.47
N ARG A 211 9.06 2.53 -7.15
CA ARG A 211 10.36 1.96 -7.55
C ARG A 211 10.11 0.59 -8.18
N TYR A 212 10.40 0.44 -9.46
CA TYR A 212 10.28 -0.85 -10.15
C TYR A 212 11.54 -1.71 -9.90
N PRO A 213 11.48 -2.77 -9.07
CA PRO A 213 12.64 -3.61 -8.82
C PRO A 213 12.88 -4.58 -9.99
N GLY A 214 14.05 -5.23 -10.03
CA GLY A 214 14.36 -6.29 -10.98
C GLY A 214 14.97 -5.82 -12.29
N GLY A 215 15.47 -4.58 -12.32
CA GLY A 215 16.23 -4.08 -13.45
C GLY A 215 17.58 -4.79 -13.58
N ARG A 216 18.01 -5.13 -14.81
CA ARG A 216 19.30 -5.81 -15.08
C ARG A 216 20.52 -5.10 -14.48
N ALA A 217 20.46 -3.78 -14.31
CA ALA A 217 21.55 -3.02 -13.71
C ALA A 217 21.67 -3.27 -12.20
N GLU A 218 20.57 -3.59 -11.51
CA GLU A 218 20.57 -3.88 -10.07
C GLU A 218 21.44 -5.11 -9.76
N GLU A 219 21.41 -6.12 -10.63
CA GLU A 219 22.24 -7.33 -10.53
C GLU A 219 23.75 -7.05 -10.60
N THR A 220 24.16 -5.87 -11.07
CA THR A 220 25.58 -5.48 -11.12
C THR A 220 26.12 -4.97 -9.79
N PHE A 221 25.24 -4.71 -8.81
CA PHE A 221 25.62 -4.26 -7.47
C PHE A 221 25.60 -5.44 -6.49
N GLN A 222 26.71 -5.65 -5.79
CA GLN A 222 26.80 -6.70 -4.75
C GLN A 222 25.88 -6.40 -3.55
N HIS A 223 25.68 -5.11 -3.27
CA HIS A 223 24.85 -4.63 -2.17
C HIS A 223 24.03 -3.43 -2.66
N GLY A 224 22.72 -3.51 -2.56
CA GLY A 224 21.78 -2.46 -2.94
C GLY A 224 20.34 -2.96 -2.90
N ALA A 225 19.42 -2.09 -2.52
CA ALA A 225 17.99 -2.38 -2.50
C ALA A 225 17.19 -1.08 -2.54
N TRP A 226 15.94 -1.17 -3.01
CA TRP A 226 14.94 -0.12 -2.82
C TRP A 226 14.18 -0.34 -1.52
N GLU A 227 13.70 0.75 -0.92
CA GLU A 227 12.74 0.61 0.18
C GLU A 227 11.42 0.08 -0.33
N ARG A 228 10.81 -0.77 0.49
CA ARG A 228 9.52 -1.37 0.21
C ARG A 228 8.40 -0.62 0.93
N ALA A 229 7.59 0.11 0.18
CA ALA A 229 6.45 0.87 0.71
C ALA A 229 5.28 -0.03 1.15
N ILE A 230 4.31 0.54 1.87
CA ILE A 230 3.04 -0.13 2.15
C ILE A 230 2.18 -0.13 0.88
N SER A 231 2.08 1.02 0.23
CA SER A 231 1.46 1.18 -1.08
C SER A 231 2.49 0.98 -2.19
N GLU A 232 2.29 -0.04 -3.02
CA GLU A 232 3.23 -0.41 -4.10
C GLU A 232 2.54 -0.52 -5.45
N GLU A 233 3.29 -0.37 -6.53
CA GLU A 233 2.80 -0.40 -7.92
C GLU A 233 2.19 -1.73 -8.36
N HIS A 234 2.66 -2.83 -7.80
CA HIS A 234 2.12 -4.18 -8.08
C HIS A 234 0.95 -4.56 -7.17
N SER A 235 0.41 -3.61 -6.40
CA SER A 235 -0.76 -3.86 -5.56
C SER A 235 -2.00 -4.04 -6.43
N TYR A 236 -2.52 -5.27 -6.48
CA TYR A 236 -3.71 -5.56 -7.26
C TYR A 236 -5.00 -4.98 -6.68
N TYR A 237 -5.09 -4.95 -5.35
CA TYR A 237 -6.16 -4.35 -4.59
C TYR A 237 -5.73 -4.18 -3.13
N GLY A 238 -6.41 -3.30 -2.42
CA GLY A 238 -6.40 -3.22 -0.96
C GLY A 238 -7.83 -3.33 -0.42
N PHE A 239 -7.97 -3.70 0.85
CA PHE A 239 -9.28 -3.66 1.50
C PHE A 239 -9.15 -3.40 3.00
N ILE A 240 -10.21 -2.81 3.57
CA ILE A 240 -10.39 -2.65 5.01
C ILE A 240 -11.68 -3.39 5.37
N ALA A 241 -11.54 -4.57 5.99
CA ALA A 241 -12.68 -5.33 6.49
C ALA A 241 -13.01 -4.89 7.91
N VAL A 242 -14.25 -4.48 8.15
CA VAL A 242 -14.73 -4.03 9.45
C VAL A 242 -15.86 -4.94 9.90
N THR A 243 -15.58 -5.68 10.97
CA THR A 243 -16.54 -6.56 11.62
C THR A 243 -17.20 -5.86 12.80
N TYR A 244 -18.48 -6.14 13.01
CA TYR A 244 -19.23 -5.60 14.13
C TYR A 244 -20.05 -6.67 14.83
N LYS A 245 -20.12 -6.59 16.17
CA LYS A 245 -20.95 -7.49 16.97
C LYS A 245 -22.45 -7.36 16.68
N ASN A 246 -22.92 -6.12 16.53
CA ASN A 246 -24.35 -5.79 16.57
C ASN A 246 -24.84 -4.98 15.36
N LYS A 247 -24.09 -4.99 14.25
CA LYS A 247 -24.53 -4.40 12.98
C LYS A 247 -23.89 -5.15 11.80
N TYR A 248 -24.30 -4.81 10.59
CA TYR A 248 -23.75 -5.35 9.35
C TYR A 248 -22.24 -5.09 9.24
N ASN A 249 -21.54 -5.99 8.58
CA ASN A 249 -20.12 -5.86 8.30
C ASN A 249 -19.91 -5.05 7.02
N VAL A 250 -18.71 -4.47 6.86
CA VAL A 250 -18.38 -3.65 5.70
C VAL A 250 -16.98 -4.00 5.22
N VAL A 251 -16.81 -4.21 3.93
CA VAL A 251 -15.50 -4.29 3.29
C VAL A 251 -15.32 -3.03 2.46
N TYR A 252 -14.42 -2.13 2.88
CA TYR A 252 -14.02 -1.03 2.03
C TYR A 252 -12.97 -1.54 1.05
N PHE A 253 -13.33 -1.70 -0.21
CA PHE A 253 -12.51 -2.28 -1.25
C PHE A 253 -11.86 -1.17 -2.10
N ALA A 254 -10.57 -1.31 -2.39
CA ALA A 254 -9.82 -0.41 -3.25
C ALA A 254 -9.15 -1.22 -4.36
N PRO A 255 -9.64 -1.15 -5.62
CA PRO A 255 -9.01 -1.86 -6.72
C PRO A 255 -7.73 -1.14 -7.18
N SER A 256 -6.70 -1.89 -7.60
CA SER A 256 -5.35 -1.35 -7.90
C SER A 256 -4.68 -0.73 -6.65
N SER A 257 -3.59 0.00 -6.85
CA SER A 257 -2.73 0.55 -5.82
C SER A 257 -3.43 1.62 -4.98
N PRO A 258 -3.47 1.51 -3.64
CA PRO A 258 -4.26 2.41 -2.80
C PRO A 258 -3.93 3.90 -2.95
N HIS A 259 -2.67 4.25 -3.24
CA HIS A 259 -2.27 5.64 -3.45
C HIS A 259 -2.99 6.32 -4.63
N GLY A 260 -3.34 5.56 -5.67
CA GLY A 260 -4.11 6.01 -6.83
C GLY A 260 -5.57 5.55 -6.85
N SER A 261 -6.04 4.88 -5.79
CA SER A 261 -7.38 4.26 -5.74
C SER A 261 -8.28 4.87 -4.65
N LEU A 262 -9.53 4.43 -4.58
CA LEU A 262 -10.52 4.82 -3.57
C LEU A 262 -11.05 3.60 -2.84
N PHE A 263 -11.42 3.79 -1.58
CA PHE A 263 -12.01 2.75 -0.75
C PHE A 263 -13.54 2.80 -0.79
N VAL A 264 -14.16 1.97 -1.65
CA VAL A 264 -15.61 1.86 -1.82
C VAL A 264 -16.22 0.79 -0.90
N PRO A 265 -17.31 1.08 -0.15
CA PRO A 265 -17.87 0.12 0.80
C PRO A 265 -18.75 -0.93 0.13
N ILE A 266 -18.45 -2.19 0.41
CA ILE A 266 -19.29 -3.35 0.13
C ILE A 266 -19.94 -3.76 1.45
N ILE A 267 -21.27 -3.61 1.51
CA ILE A 267 -22.08 -4.03 2.66
C ILE A 267 -22.14 -5.56 2.68
N VAL A 268 -21.85 -6.18 3.82
CA VAL A 268 -21.89 -7.65 3.99
C VAL A 268 -22.99 -7.99 5.01
N LYS A 269 -24.06 -8.64 4.54
CA LYS A 269 -25.22 -9.04 5.35
C LYS A 269 -25.86 -10.35 4.88
N PRO A 270 -26.57 -11.10 5.75
CA PRO A 270 -27.18 -12.39 5.38
C PRO A 270 -28.13 -12.34 4.17
N ASN A 271 -28.85 -11.23 4.00
CA ASN A 271 -29.80 -11.02 2.90
C ASN A 271 -29.29 -9.97 1.92
N GLN A 272 -28.18 -10.27 1.24
CA GLN A 272 -27.60 -9.40 0.23
C GLN A 272 -28.58 -9.21 -0.95
N THR A 273 -28.93 -7.96 -1.29
CA THR A 273 -29.86 -7.62 -2.37
C THR A 273 -29.16 -7.24 -3.67
N VAL A 274 -27.97 -6.65 -3.59
CA VAL A 274 -27.10 -6.38 -4.73
C VAL A 274 -26.14 -7.56 -4.90
N LYS A 275 -26.16 -8.17 -6.08
CA LYS A 275 -25.36 -9.37 -6.40
C LYS A 275 -24.23 -9.10 -7.39
N SER A 276 -24.17 -7.87 -7.91
CA SER A 276 -23.30 -7.45 -9.00
C SER A 276 -23.03 -5.96 -8.84
N ILE A 277 -21.76 -5.58 -8.97
CA ILE A 277 -21.31 -4.19 -9.00
C ILE A 277 -20.48 -4.06 -10.29
N PRO A 278 -21.09 -3.66 -11.43
CA PRO A 278 -20.48 -3.77 -12.75
C PRO A 278 -19.07 -3.18 -12.86
N SER A 279 -18.85 -2.02 -12.25
CA SER A 279 -17.52 -1.37 -12.22
C SER A 279 -16.43 -2.18 -11.51
N LEU A 280 -16.77 -3.16 -10.67
CA LEU A 280 -15.82 -4.05 -10.01
C LEU A 280 -15.65 -5.41 -10.72
N GLU A 281 -16.49 -5.74 -11.70
CA GLU A 281 -16.47 -7.07 -12.36
C GLU A 281 -15.41 -7.19 -13.45
N TYR A 282 -15.07 -6.09 -14.11
CA TYR A 282 -14.24 -6.11 -15.32
C TYR A 282 -12.77 -5.75 -15.06
N ALA A 283 -12.09 -6.49 -14.17
CA ALA A 283 -10.72 -6.19 -13.73
C ALA A 283 -9.61 -7.00 -14.45
N TRP A 284 -9.90 -7.63 -15.60
CA TRP A 284 -8.88 -8.39 -16.33
C TRP A 284 -7.79 -7.47 -16.91
N GLN A 285 -6.54 -7.76 -16.55
CA GLN A 285 -5.37 -6.91 -16.83
C GLN A 285 -4.82 -7.06 -18.26
N GLY A 286 -5.25 -8.10 -19.00
CA GLY A 286 -4.79 -8.34 -20.37
C GLY A 286 -5.37 -7.39 -21.41
N ALA A 287 -6.44 -6.65 -21.08
CA ALA A 287 -7.05 -5.66 -21.95
C ALA A 287 -7.74 -4.56 -21.14
N VAL A 288 -7.50 -3.30 -21.52
CA VAL A 288 -8.16 -2.14 -20.91
C VAL A 288 -9.67 -2.26 -21.06
N ASN A 289 -10.39 -1.99 -19.97
CA ASN A 289 -11.84 -1.86 -19.97
C ASN A 289 -12.21 -0.51 -19.34
N ASP A 290 -12.88 0.34 -20.12
CA ASP A 290 -13.27 1.70 -19.74
C ASP A 290 -14.48 1.77 -18.80
N SER A 291 -15.08 0.63 -18.47
CA SER A 291 -16.12 0.45 -17.45
C SER A 291 -15.56 -0.11 -16.14
N SER A 292 -14.25 -0.37 -16.06
CA SER A 292 -13.60 -0.97 -14.89
C SER A 292 -13.05 0.09 -13.94
N LEU A 293 -13.39 -0.01 -12.66
CA LEU A 293 -12.80 0.82 -11.61
C LEU A 293 -11.33 0.45 -11.37
N TRP A 294 -10.95 -0.81 -11.58
CA TRP A 294 -9.55 -1.22 -11.51
C TRP A 294 -8.70 -0.49 -12.56
N TRP A 295 -9.13 -0.50 -13.83
CA TRP A 295 -8.41 0.22 -14.88
C TRP A 295 -8.44 1.74 -14.69
N ALA A 296 -9.54 2.29 -14.16
CA ALA A 296 -9.61 3.70 -13.84
C ALA A 296 -8.59 4.08 -12.76
N ALA A 297 -8.48 3.30 -11.67
CA ALA A 297 -7.49 3.51 -10.61
C ALA A 297 -6.05 3.32 -11.10
N GLU A 298 -5.80 2.25 -11.86
CA GLU A 298 -4.50 1.92 -12.41
C GLU A 298 -3.97 3.02 -13.35
N THR A 299 -4.83 3.56 -14.21
CA THR A 299 -4.42 4.63 -15.15
C THR A 299 -4.19 5.97 -14.45
N VAL A 300 -4.86 6.23 -13.33
CA VAL A 300 -4.56 7.39 -12.46
C VAL A 300 -3.21 7.20 -11.76
N ALA A 301 -2.97 6.05 -11.15
CA ALA A 301 -1.69 5.71 -10.52
C ALA A 301 -0.50 5.91 -11.48
N ASN A 302 -0.58 5.29 -12.67
CA ASN A 302 0.47 5.39 -13.67
C ASN A 302 0.68 6.82 -14.21
N VAL A 303 -0.38 7.64 -14.35
CA VAL A 303 -0.21 9.03 -14.81
C VAL A 303 0.40 9.90 -13.72
N MET A 304 0.06 9.68 -12.45
CA MET A 304 0.64 10.43 -11.33
C MET A 304 2.16 10.34 -11.31
N ASP A 305 2.73 9.18 -11.66
CA ASP A 305 4.18 8.97 -11.68
C ASP A 305 4.95 9.94 -12.60
N LEU A 306 4.28 10.57 -13.56
CA LEU A 306 4.89 11.58 -14.42
C LEU A 306 5.26 12.85 -13.66
N LYS A 307 4.41 13.29 -12.72
CA LYS A 307 4.52 14.57 -11.98
C LYS A 307 3.95 14.46 -10.56
N TYR A 308 4.38 13.43 -9.84
CA TYR A 308 3.74 12.98 -8.60
C TYR A 308 3.49 14.11 -7.60
N MET A 309 4.54 14.89 -7.26
CA MET A 309 4.44 15.97 -6.26
C MET A 309 3.36 17.02 -6.54
N TYR A 310 2.91 17.15 -7.79
CA TYR A 310 1.83 18.05 -8.16
C TYR A 310 0.50 17.32 -8.23
N MET A 311 0.45 16.23 -9.00
CA MET A 311 -0.76 15.49 -9.32
C MET A 311 -1.37 14.83 -8.08
N ILE A 312 -0.55 14.41 -7.12
CA ILE A 312 -1.03 13.77 -5.89
C ILE A 312 -1.95 14.69 -5.08
N ASN A 313 -1.76 16.01 -5.13
CA ASN A 313 -2.61 16.95 -4.39
C ASN A 313 -4.04 16.97 -4.96
N ASP A 314 -4.18 16.95 -6.28
CA ASP A 314 -5.48 16.93 -6.96
C ASP A 314 -6.17 15.57 -6.74
N VAL A 315 -5.40 14.48 -6.79
CA VAL A 315 -5.92 13.13 -6.50
C VAL A 315 -6.36 13.00 -5.05
N ARG A 316 -5.56 13.45 -4.08
CA ARG A 316 -5.93 13.42 -2.65
C ARG A 316 -7.17 14.26 -2.37
N LYS A 317 -7.31 15.42 -3.02
CA LYS A 317 -8.53 16.23 -2.94
C LYS A 317 -9.75 15.47 -3.46
N ALA A 318 -9.64 14.84 -4.64
CA ALA A 318 -10.74 14.07 -5.21
C ALA A 318 -11.08 12.81 -4.39
N GLN A 319 -10.08 12.11 -3.86
CA GLN A 319 -10.26 11.00 -2.92
C GLN A 319 -11.08 11.47 -1.72
N PHE A 320 -10.66 12.57 -1.07
CA PHE A 320 -11.38 13.14 0.07
C PHE A 320 -12.83 13.49 -0.30
N GLU A 321 -13.06 14.20 -1.41
CA GLU A 321 -14.41 14.63 -1.80
C GLU A 321 -15.36 13.45 -2.08
N ILE A 322 -14.86 12.34 -2.61
CA ILE A 322 -15.66 11.14 -2.88
C ILE A 322 -15.84 10.31 -1.61
N GLU A 323 -14.74 10.01 -0.91
CA GLU A 323 -14.75 9.18 0.30
C GLU A 323 -15.51 9.85 1.44
N HIS A 324 -15.49 11.18 1.53
CA HIS A 324 -16.31 11.91 2.51
C HIS A 324 -17.81 11.75 2.24
N LYS A 325 -18.25 11.82 0.98
CA LYS A 325 -19.66 11.57 0.62
C LYS A 325 -20.07 10.13 0.95
N ILE A 326 -19.16 9.18 0.71
CA ILE A 326 -19.35 7.80 1.14
C ILE A 326 -19.54 7.73 2.65
N ASP A 327 -18.66 8.37 3.42
CA ASP A 327 -18.73 8.36 4.87
C ASP A 327 -20.03 9.02 5.40
N GLU A 328 -20.50 10.10 4.76
CA GLU A 328 -21.80 10.71 5.05
C GLU A 328 -22.96 9.74 4.79
N MET A 329 -22.96 9.03 3.66
CA MET A 329 -23.98 8.00 3.37
C MET A 329 -23.92 6.87 4.40
N MET A 330 -22.73 6.37 4.72
CA MET A 330 -22.52 5.32 5.72
C MET A 330 -22.98 5.73 7.13
N ALA A 331 -22.95 7.03 7.46
CA ALA A 331 -23.35 7.55 8.74
C ALA A 331 -24.85 7.86 8.85
N THR A 332 -25.52 8.13 7.72
CA THR A 332 -26.90 8.69 7.73
C THR A 332 -27.96 7.75 7.16
N GLU A 333 -27.58 6.74 6.40
CA GLU A 333 -28.52 5.91 5.64
C GLU A 333 -28.64 4.46 6.16
N SER A 334 -29.69 3.76 5.72
CA SER A 334 -29.87 2.35 6.08
C SER A 334 -28.95 1.46 5.23
N PRO A 335 -28.56 0.26 5.71
CA PRO A 335 -27.66 -0.62 4.97
C PRO A 335 -28.22 -1.07 3.63
N ASP A 336 -29.53 -1.23 3.54
CA ASP A 336 -30.23 -1.58 2.29
C ASP A 336 -30.25 -0.41 1.30
N ASP A 337 -30.32 0.83 1.79
CA ASP A 337 -30.26 2.02 0.94
C ASP A 337 -28.84 2.26 0.44
N ILE A 338 -27.83 2.12 1.31
CA ILE A 338 -26.41 2.21 0.95
C ILE A 338 -26.08 1.15 -0.09
N GLU A 339 -26.44 -0.11 0.15
CA GLU A 339 -26.19 -1.22 -0.78
C GLU A 339 -26.71 -0.91 -2.20
N LYS A 340 -27.94 -0.38 -2.31
CA LYS A 340 -28.54 -0.04 -3.61
C LYS A 340 -27.90 1.18 -4.26
N LYS A 341 -27.62 2.23 -3.48
CA LYS A 341 -27.05 3.48 -4.01
C LYS A 341 -25.60 3.31 -4.42
N MET A 342 -24.82 2.52 -3.67
CA MET A 342 -23.41 2.30 -3.96
C MET A 342 -23.20 1.62 -5.31
N ALA A 343 -24.08 0.72 -5.75
CA ALA A 343 -23.97 0.11 -7.08
C ALA A 343 -23.93 1.15 -8.21
N ASP A 344 -24.87 2.11 -8.21
CA ASP A 344 -24.88 3.20 -9.21
C ASP A 344 -23.77 4.23 -8.96
N TYR A 345 -23.41 4.44 -7.69
CA TYR A 345 -22.38 5.41 -7.32
C TYR A 345 -20.98 4.92 -7.69
N ASP A 346 -20.68 3.63 -7.56
CA ASP A 346 -19.41 3.03 -7.95
C ASP A 346 -19.16 3.19 -9.46
N ASP A 347 -20.20 3.03 -10.28
CA ASP A 347 -20.13 3.33 -11.71
C ASP A 347 -19.89 4.83 -11.98
N SER A 348 -20.43 5.72 -11.13
CA SER A 348 -20.13 7.16 -11.19
C SER A 348 -18.70 7.46 -10.78
N ILE A 349 -18.18 6.80 -9.73
CA ILE A 349 -16.80 6.92 -9.26
C ILE A 349 -15.86 6.47 -10.37
N GLN A 350 -16.14 5.33 -10.99
CA GLN A 350 -15.37 4.80 -12.11
C GLN A 350 -15.22 5.83 -13.24
N ARG A 351 -16.32 6.45 -13.68
CA ARG A 351 -16.27 7.50 -14.72
C ARG A 351 -15.52 8.75 -14.27
N GLN A 352 -15.70 9.16 -13.02
CA GLN A 352 -14.96 10.31 -12.45
C GLN A 352 -13.46 10.03 -12.42
N TRP A 353 -13.05 8.81 -12.06
CA TRP A 353 -11.65 8.42 -11.99
C TRP A 353 -11.02 8.25 -13.37
N MET A 354 -11.75 7.71 -14.33
CA MET A 354 -11.31 7.69 -15.73
C MET A 354 -11.15 9.11 -16.29
N ASN A 355 -12.04 10.04 -15.91
CA ASN A 355 -11.89 11.45 -16.26
C ASN A 355 -10.71 12.11 -15.51
N MET A 356 -10.41 11.69 -14.28
CA MET A 356 -9.25 12.17 -13.53
C MET A 356 -7.95 11.88 -14.30
N HIS A 357 -7.80 10.67 -14.86
CA HIS A 357 -6.67 10.34 -15.73
C HIS A 357 -6.45 11.39 -16.83
N TYR A 358 -7.48 11.71 -17.62
CA TYR A 358 -7.37 12.71 -18.68
C TYR A 358 -7.17 14.13 -18.16
N THR A 359 -7.78 14.46 -17.01
CA THR A 359 -7.63 15.76 -16.36
C THR A 359 -6.18 15.99 -15.94
N LEU A 360 -5.53 14.99 -15.33
CA LEU A 360 -4.12 15.08 -14.95
C LEU A 360 -3.22 15.26 -16.17
N LEU A 361 -3.47 14.48 -17.25
CA LEU A 361 -2.72 14.64 -18.51
C LEU A 361 -2.85 16.05 -19.09
N GLY A 362 -4.06 16.61 -19.11
CA GLY A 362 -4.33 17.95 -19.66
C GLY A 362 -3.76 19.07 -18.79
N GLN A 363 -3.99 19.01 -17.47
CA GLN A 363 -3.56 20.03 -16.53
C GLN A 363 -2.04 20.12 -16.40
N TYR A 364 -1.34 18.99 -16.56
CA TYR A 364 0.10 18.87 -16.37
C TYR A 364 0.86 18.49 -17.65
N GLN A 365 0.31 18.80 -18.83
CA GLN A 365 0.92 18.49 -20.12
C GLN A 365 2.29 19.15 -20.35
N ASN A 366 3.15 18.51 -21.15
CA ASN A 366 4.29 19.14 -21.86
C ASN A 366 5.26 19.99 -21.02
N GLY A 367 5.50 19.63 -19.75
CA GLY A 367 6.36 20.43 -18.84
C GLY A 367 5.67 21.65 -18.20
N TYR A 368 4.35 21.76 -18.32
CA TYR A 368 3.51 22.78 -17.70
C TYR A 368 2.66 22.22 -16.55
N THR A 369 2.00 23.14 -15.85
CA THR A 369 0.95 22.96 -14.85
C THR A 369 -0.18 23.95 -15.21
N ASN A 370 -1.33 23.82 -14.54
CA ASN A 370 -2.48 24.70 -14.74
C ASN A 370 -2.84 24.85 -16.23
N TRP A 371 -3.10 23.72 -16.92
CA TRP A 371 -3.56 23.69 -18.31
C TRP A 371 -2.64 24.41 -19.31
N GLY A 372 -1.34 24.49 -19.03
CA GLY A 372 -0.37 25.18 -19.89
C GLY A 372 -0.12 26.65 -19.51
N TYR A 373 -0.88 27.21 -18.56
CA TYR A 373 -0.71 28.60 -18.13
C TYR A 373 0.52 28.80 -17.24
N SER A 374 1.11 27.74 -16.68
CA SER A 374 2.24 27.83 -15.77
C SER A 374 3.33 26.85 -16.15
N LYS A 375 4.52 27.36 -16.47
CA LYS A 375 5.68 26.51 -16.81
C LYS A 375 6.25 25.91 -15.54
N ALA A 376 6.29 24.58 -15.46
CA ALA A 376 6.95 23.87 -14.35
C ALA A 376 8.44 23.62 -14.67
N GLY A 377 8.73 23.15 -15.89
CA GLY A 377 10.07 22.74 -16.28
C GLY A 377 10.57 21.48 -15.54
N TYR A 378 11.85 21.19 -15.71
CA TYR A 378 12.59 20.20 -14.91
C TYR A 378 13.41 20.95 -13.86
N GLY A 379 13.36 20.50 -12.60
CA GLY A 379 14.07 21.14 -11.48
C GLY A 379 13.19 21.98 -10.54
N PRO A 380 12.07 21.44 -10.02
CA PRO A 380 11.38 22.09 -8.92
C PRO A 380 12.22 22.14 -7.63
N SER A 381 13.31 21.37 -7.56
CA SER A 381 14.33 21.45 -6.52
C SER A 381 15.73 21.68 -7.12
N THR A 382 16.55 22.44 -6.39
CA THR A 382 17.95 22.69 -6.78
C THR A 382 18.80 21.44 -6.62
N GLU A 383 18.47 20.62 -5.62
CA GLU A 383 19.13 19.37 -5.28
C GLU A 383 19.08 18.39 -6.45
N TRP A 384 17.90 18.21 -7.07
CA TRP A 384 17.75 17.34 -8.23
C TRP A 384 18.56 17.88 -9.42
N LEU A 385 18.49 19.18 -9.72
CA LEU A 385 19.27 19.78 -10.82
C LEU A 385 20.77 19.59 -10.62
N ARG A 386 21.26 19.72 -9.39
CA ARG A 386 22.65 19.46 -9.05
C ARG A 386 23.04 18.01 -9.30
N ALA A 387 22.21 17.07 -8.82
CA ALA A 387 22.44 15.64 -9.03
C ALA A 387 22.37 15.25 -10.51
N ALA A 388 21.52 15.91 -11.29
CA ALA A 388 21.40 15.72 -12.74
C ALA A 388 22.54 16.38 -13.54
N GLY A 389 23.45 17.11 -12.89
CA GLY A 389 24.58 17.76 -13.56
C GLY A 389 24.19 18.99 -14.37
N PHE A 390 23.09 19.68 -14.04
CA PHE A 390 22.63 20.85 -14.81
C PHE A 390 23.68 21.97 -14.88
N GLN A 391 24.45 22.15 -13.80
CA GLN A 391 25.56 23.10 -13.71
C GLN A 391 26.79 22.70 -14.52
N ASP A 392 26.90 21.42 -14.93
CA ASP A 392 28.06 20.87 -15.62
C ASP A 392 27.94 21.03 -17.15
N PHE A 393 27.08 21.94 -17.59
CA PHE A 393 26.91 22.28 -19.00
C PHE A 393 28.21 22.81 -19.61
N GLU A 394 28.54 22.37 -20.82
CA GLU A 394 29.78 22.68 -21.54
C GLU A 394 29.81 24.12 -22.10
N ALA A 395 29.57 25.12 -21.24
CA ALA A 395 29.75 26.53 -21.55
C ALA A 395 30.46 27.25 -20.41
N THR A 396 31.45 28.07 -20.74
CA THR A 396 32.20 28.81 -19.73
C THR A 396 31.37 29.97 -19.15
N PRO A 397 31.67 30.42 -17.91
CA PRO A 397 31.05 31.61 -17.35
C PRO A 397 31.15 32.85 -18.26
N GLU A 398 32.25 33.00 -18.99
CA GLU A 398 32.47 34.09 -19.95
C GLU A 398 31.52 33.97 -21.16
N GLN A 399 31.29 32.76 -21.67
CA GLN A 399 30.32 32.54 -22.75
C GLN A 399 28.91 32.90 -22.32
N PHE A 400 28.50 32.50 -21.11
CA PHE A 400 27.21 32.90 -20.54
C PHE A 400 27.10 34.42 -20.35
N ALA A 401 28.13 35.07 -19.81
CA ALA A 401 28.14 36.51 -19.62
C ALA A 401 28.08 37.27 -20.96
N ALA A 402 28.87 36.83 -21.95
CA ALA A 402 28.86 37.41 -23.29
C ALA A 402 27.50 37.24 -24.00
N LEU A 403 26.87 36.07 -23.85
CA LEU A 403 25.53 35.82 -24.39
C LEU A 403 24.49 36.74 -23.75
N ARG A 404 24.45 36.84 -22.42
CA ARG A 404 23.53 37.73 -21.70
C ARG A 404 23.69 39.18 -22.14
N LYS A 405 24.93 39.67 -22.20
CA LYS A 405 25.22 41.04 -22.65
C LYS A 405 24.70 41.29 -24.07
N ARG A 406 25.00 40.39 -25.01
CA ARG A 406 24.51 40.52 -26.40
C ARG A 406 23.00 40.51 -26.47
N PHE A 407 22.34 39.60 -25.74
CA PHE A 407 20.88 39.51 -25.71
C PHE A 407 20.24 40.80 -25.17
N GLU A 408 20.76 41.35 -24.07
CA GLU A 408 20.26 42.61 -23.52
C GLU A 408 20.43 43.79 -24.49
N GLU A 409 21.57 43.86 -25.19
CA GLU A 409 21.83 44.90 -26.19
C GLU A 409 20.88 44.79 -27.39
N THR A 410 20.73 43.60 -27.96
CA THR A 410 19.85 43.38 -29.12
C THR A 410 18.37 43.53 -28.75
N GLN A 411 17.96 43.08 -27.56
CA GLN A 411 16.59 43.23 -27.09
C GLN A 411 16.22 44.71 -26.89
N LYS A 412 17.11 45.52 -26.29
CA LYS A 412 16.91 46.98 -26.16
C LYS A 412 16.72 47.66 -27.52
N GLN A 413 17.52 47.28 -28.52
CA GLN A 413 17.37 47.82 -29.87
C GLN A 413 16.03 47.42 -30.50
N ALA A 414 15.66 46.14 -30.41
CA ALA A 414 14.39 45.64 -30.92
C ALA A 414 13.19 46.33 -30.25
N ASP A 415 13.25 46.52 -28.93
CA ASP A 415 12.21 47.23 -28.18
C ASP A 415 12.10 48.70 -28.57
N SER A 416 13.24 49.38 -28.80
CA SER A 416 13.23 50.77 -29.29
C SER A 416 12.56 50.88 -30.66
N ILE A 417 12.84 49.95 -31.58
CA ILE A 417 12.23 49.91 -32.91
C ILE A 417 10.72 49.65 -32.80
N ARG A 418 10.33 48.63 -32.02
CA ARG A 418 8.92 48.29 -31.78
C ARG A 418 8.15 49.46 -31.19
N ASN A 419 8.72 50.13 -30.18
CA ASN A 419 8.07 51.26 -29.51
C ASN A 419 7.92 52.47 -30.45
N ALA A 420 8.94 52.77 -31.27
CA ALA A 420 8.85 53.82 -32.28
C ALA A 420 7.71 53.51 -33.29
N ALA A 421 7.63 52.28 -33.80
CA ALA A 421 6.58 51.87 -34.72
C ALA A 421 5.17 51.95 -34.10
N LEU A 422 5.02 51.54 -32.84
CA LEU A 422 3.75 51.64 -32.12
C LEU A 422 3.34 53.09 -31.81
N ALA A 423 4.32 53.98 -31.57
CA ALA A 423 4.06 55.40 -31.38
C ALA A 423 3.57 56.06 -32.69
N SER A 424 4.23 55.77 -33.82
CA SER A 424 3.82 56.26 -35.14
C SER A 424 2.44 55.73 -35.55
N ALA A 425 2.13 54.46 -35.28
CA ALA A 425 0.81 53.87 -35.57
C ALA A 425 -0.33 54.48 -34.72
N LYS A 426 -0.02 55.03 -33.53
CA LYS A 426 -0.98 55.78 -32.70
C LYS A 426 -1.16 57.22 -33.15
N GLU A 427 -0.23 57.78 -33.92
CA GLU A 427 -0.36 59.12 -34.51
C GLU A 427 -1.13 59.09 -35.85
N GLU A 428 -1.17 57.93 -36.51
CA GLU A 428 -1.95 57.70 -37.75
C GLU A 428 -3.41 57.25 -37.53
N LEU A 429 -3.76 56.83 -36.31
CA LEU A 429 -5.13 56.54 -35.84
C LEU A 429 -5.71 57.76 -35.11
#